data_AF-K3XCI5-F1
#
_entry.id   AF-K3XCI5-F1
#
_cell.length_a   1.000
_cell.length_b   1.000
_cell.length_c   1.000
_cell.angle_alpha   90.00
_cell.angle_beta   90.00
_cell.angle_gamma   90.00
#
_symmetry.space_group_name_H-M   'P 1'
#
loop_
_entity.id
_entity.type
_entity.pdbx_description
1 polymer ?
#
loop_
_entity_poly.entity_id
_entity_poly.type
_entity_poly.pdbx_seq_one_letter_code
_entity_poly.pdbx_strand_id
1 'polypeptide(L)'
;MNPPRTVWRVERDGNNGNGIMPRGIPVFQDDEDFEAQVQRHLNWKDNAFASPFLSTFSSKTHAVRWRGKYRSGGNLYEIDTTDLEMHRRGQPDEFLIVGGIPQRDIQSMARVEDEVDRLNAAAMEID
;
A
#
# COMPACT_ATOMS: atom_id res chain seq x y z
N MET A 1 17.07 -9.85 -2.53
CA MET A 1 16.38 -9.56 -1.25
C MET A 1 15.09 -10.35 -1.26
N ASN A 2 14.80 -11.10 -0.21
CA ASN A 2 13.49 -11.74 -0.08
C ASN A 2 12.43 -10.67 0.18
N PRO A 3 11.23 -10.77 -0.42
CA PRO A 3 10.13 -9.86 -0.09
C PRO A 3 9.83 -9.94 1.42
N PRO A 4 9.49 -8.81 2.07
CA PRO A 4 9.16 -8.79 3.48
C PRO A 4 7.86 -9.57 3.73
N ARG A 5 7.79 -10.33 4.83
CA ARG A 5 6.58 -11.06 5.25
C ARG A 5 5.43 -10.16 5.70
N THR A 6 5.75 -8.91 6.00
CA THR A 6 4.78 -7.93 6.47
C THR A 6 4.99 -6.62 5.72
N VAL A 7 3.90 -6.07 5.20
CA VAL A 7 3.87 -4.73 4.63
C VAL A 7 2.70 -3.94 5.18
N TRP A 8 2.78 -2.62 5.00
CA TRP A 8 1.78 -1.68 5.43
C TRP A 8 1.15 -0.99 4.22
N ARG A 9 -0.18 -1.02 4.14
CA ARG A 9 -0.95 -0.28 3.15
C ARG A 9 -1.80 0.75 3.84
N VAL A 10 -1.99 1.86 3.15
CA VAL A 10 -2.90 2.89 3.57
C VAL A 10 -4.04 3.01 2.56
N GLU A 11 -5.28 2.93 3.04
CA GLU A 11 -6.48 2.93 2.19
C GLU A 11 -7.52 3.93 2.72
N ARG A 12 -8.19 4.66 1.82
CA ARG A 12 -9.14 5.72 2.17
C ARG A 12 -10.53 5.20 2.40
N ASP A 13 -11.02 4.38 1.48
CA ASP A 13 -12.43 3.96 1.51
C ASP A 13 -12.63 2.74 2.41
N GLY A 14 -11.58 2.37 3.16
CA GLY A 14 -11.57 1.25 4.08
C GLY A 14 -11.60 -0.08 3.35
N ASN A 15 -12.01 -1.11 4.08
CA ASN A 15 -12.19 -2.45 3.57
C ASN A 15 -13.65 -2.84 3.85
N ASN A 16 -14.36 -3.28 2.81
CA ASN A 16 -15.78 -3.63 2.87
C ASN A 16 -16.04 -5.07 3.35
N GLY A 17 -15.08 -5.69 4.03
CA GLY A 17 -15.13 -7.08 4.50
C GLY A 17 -14.76 -8.12 3.44
N ASN A 18 -14.47 -7.70 2.21
CA ASN A 18 -14.07 -8.56 1.09
C ASN A 18 -12.57 -8.45 0.75
N GLY A 19 -11.79 -7.75 1.58
CA GLY A 19 -10.40 -7.41 1.28
C GLY A 19 -10.26 -6.06 0.58
N ILE A 20 -9.03 -5.73 0.18
CA ILE A 20 -8.67 -4.48 -0.49
C ILE A 20 -8.40 -4.79 -1.95
N MET A 21 -9.18 -4.20 -2.85
CA MET A 21 -9.11 -4.50 -4.27
C MET A 21 -8.56 -3.30 -5.06
N PRO A 22 -7.70 -3.54 -6.07
CA PRO A 22 -7.32 -2.51 -7.03
C PRO A 22 -8.52 -2.06 -7.87
N ARG A 23 -8.38 -0.92 -8.56
CA ARG A 23 -9.41 -0.42 -9.48
C ARG A 23 -9.42 -1.18 -10.81
N GLY A 24 -8.27 -1.73 -11.21
CA GLY A 24 -8.07 -2.49 -12.43
C GLY A 24 -8.03 -3.99 -12.20
N ILE A 25 -8.17 -4.75 -13.29
CA ILE A 25 -8.06 -6.21 -13.29
C ILE A 25 -6.63 -6.58 -13.70
N PRO A 26 -5.94 -7.51 -13.00
CA PRO A 26 -4.58 -7.91 -13.31
C PRO A 26 -4.52 -8.82 -14.55
N VAL A 27 -4.75 -8.26 -15.73
CA VAL A 27 -4.59 -8.94 -17.02
C VAL A 27 -3.48 -8.23 -17.78
N PHE A 28 -2.41 -8.97 -18.08
CA PHE A 28 -1.25 -8.48 -18.80
C PHE A 28 -1.05 -9.33 -20.05
N GLN A 29 -0.79 -8.68 -21.20
CA GLN A 29 -0.57 -9.39 -22.46
C GLN A 29 0.82 -10.02 -22.51
N ASP A 30 1.81 -9.32 -21.98
CA ASP A 30 3.21 -9.69 -21.89
C ASP A 30 3.91 -8.87 -20.79
N ASP A 31 5.21 -9.10 -20.62
CA ASP A 31 6.04 -8.41 -19.64
C ASP A 31 6.16 -6.89 -19.94
N GLU A 32 6.07 -6.48 -21.21
CA GLU A 32 6.16 -5.07 -21.60
C GLU A 32 4.90 -4.30 -21.19
N ASP A 33 3.72 -4.89 -21.40
CA ASP A 33 2.44 -4.38 -20.90
C ASP A 33 2.42 -4.31 -19.37
N PHE A 34 2.93 -5.34 -18.68
CA PHE A 34 3.09 -5.30 -17.23
C PHE A 34 3.92 -4.09 -16.77
N GLU A 35 5.11 -3.89 -17.34
CA GLU A 35 5.98 -2.78 -16.96
C GLU A 35 5.37 -1.42 -17.35
N ALA A 36 4.69 -1.32 -18.49
CA ALA A 36 3.97 -0.10 -18.87
C ALA A 36 2.88 0.24 -17.85
N GLN A 37 2.11 -0.74 -17.38
CA GLN A 37 1.10 -0.54 -16.34
C GLN A 37 1.72 -0.18 -14.98
N VAL A 38 2.89 -0.73 -14.63
CA VAL A 38 3.66 -0.32 -13.44
C VAL A 38 4.07 1.15 -13.54
N GLN A 39 4.64 1.58 -14.66
CA GLN A 39 5.02 2.98 -14.85
C GLN A 39 3.83 3.93 -14.76
N ARG A 40 2.68 3.53 -15.31
CA ARG A 40 1.43 4.30 -15.19
C ARG A 40 0.92 4.35 -13.76
N HIS A 41 0.98 3.24 -13.01
CA HIS A 41 0.60 3.20 -11.60
C HIS A 41 1.44 4.17 -10.75
N LEU A 42 2.76 4.18 -10.96
CA LEU A 42 3.67 5.06 -10.24
C LEU A 42 3.54 6.52 -10.66
N ASN A 43 2.98 6.79 -11.84
CA ASN A 43 2.62 8.14 -12.26
C ASN A 43 1.29 8.58 -11.63
N TRP A 44 1.34 8.98 -10.36
CA TRP A 44 0.18 9.43 -9.58
C TRP A 44 -0.57 10.66 -10.13
N LYS A 45 -0.08 11.29 -11.21
CA LYS A 45 -0.83 12.35 -11.91
C LYS A 45 -1.94 11.78 -12.80
N ASP A 46 -1.87 10.50 -13.17
CA ASP A 46 -2.90 9.82 -13.97
C ASP A 46 -4.00 9.23 -13.05
N ASN A 47 -4.84 10.11 -12.51
CA ASN A 47 -5.95 9.72 -11.62
C ASN A 47 -7.01 8.84 -12.33
N ALA A 48 -7.07 8.88 -13.66
CA ALA A 48 -8.04 8.12 -14.46
C ALA A 48 -7.64 6.65 -14.63
N PHE A 49 -6.36 6.31 -14.44
CA PHE A 49 -5.89 4.94 -14.62
C PHE A 49 -6.44 3.99 -13.56
N ALA A 50 -7.31 3.06 -13.98
CA ALA A 50 -7.78 1.96 -13.16
C ALA A 50 -6.65 0.92 -13.01
N SER A 51 -5.72 1.20 -12.10
CA SER A 51 -4.54 0.36 -11.93
C SER A 51 -4.87 -1.01 -11.30
N PRO A 52 -4.25 -2.11 -11.76
CA PRO A 52 -4.38 -3.44 -11.16
C PRO A 52 -3.47 -3.68 -9.93
N PHE A 53 -2.72 -2.65 -9.51
CA PHE A 53 -1.75 -2.74 -8.42
C PHE A 53 -2.20 -2.00 -7.17
N LEU A 54 -1.71 -2.47 -6.02
CA LEU A 54 -1.83 -1.80 -4.73
C LEU A 54 -0.44 -1.46 -4.19
N SER A 55 -0.11 -0.16 -4.05
CA SER A 55 1.08 0.28 -3.30
C SER A 55 1.01 -0.16 -1.84
N THR A 56 2.09 -0.75 -1.38
CA THR A 56 2.36 -1.12 0.02
C THR A 56 3.79 -0.76 0.36
N PHE A 57 4.09 -0.62 1.65
CA PHE A 57 5.42 -0.21 2.11
C PHE A 57 5.94 -1.22 3.13
N SER A 58 7.23 -1.51 3.12
CA SER A 58 7.88 -2.30 4.16
C SER A 58 8.30 -1.46 5.39
N SER A 59 7.85 -0.22 5.48
CA SER A 59 8.01 0.63 6.66
C SER A 59 6.68 1.22 7.07
N LYS A 60 6.21 0.88 8.28
CA LYS A 60 5.00 1.45 8.88
C LYS A 60 5.06 2.98 8.90
N THR A 61 6.20 3.52 9.33
CA THR A 61 6.45 4.97 9.40
C THR A 61 6.36 5.63 8.03
N HIS A 62 6.90 5.00 6.99
CA HIS A 62 6.81 5.57 5.65
C HIS A 62 5.37 5.54 5.13
N ALA A 63 4.65 4.42 5.30
CA ALA A 63 3.24 4.32 4.91
C ALA A 63 2.39 5.44 5.54
N VAL A 64 2.55 5.67 6.85
CA VAL A 64 1.84 6.72 7.58
C VAL A 64 2.22 8.12 7.07
N ARG A 65 3.51 8.40 6.90
CA ARG A 65 3.99 9.72 6.40
C ARG A 65 3.57 9.99 4.96
N TRP A 66 3.55 8.96 4.11
CA TRP A 66 3.11 9.06 2.73
C TRP A 66 1.69 9.64 2.64
N ARG A 67 0.80 9.22 3.55
CA ARG A 67 -0.56 9.78 3.64
C ARG A 67 -0.66 11.07 4.44
N GLY A 68 0.17 11.29 5.46
CA GLY A 68 0.18 12.53 6.23
C GLY A 68 0.27 13.78 5.34
N LYS A 69 0.94 13.67 4.18
CA LYS A 69 1.02 14.71 3.14
C LYS A 69 -0.34 15.10 2.53
N TYR A 70 -1.36 14.25 2.59
CA TYR A 70 -2.65 14.42 1.93
C TYR A 70 -3.81 14.74 2.89
N ARG A 71 -3.53 14.97 4.20
CA ARG A 71 -4.48 15.47 5.23
C ARG A 71 -5.90 14.89 5.16
N SER A 72 -6.03 13.64 4.75
CA SER A 72 -7.31 12.97 4.57
C SER A 72 -7.26 11.66 5.33
N GLY A 73 -8.23 11.49 6.23
CA GLY A 73 -8.34 10.32 7.09
C GLY A 73 -8.45 9.02 6.33
N GLY A 74 -8.18 7.92 7.01
CA GLY A 74 -8.40 6.56 6.56
C GLY A 74 -7.59 5.55 7.37
N ASN A 75 -7.42 4.35 6.83
CA ASN A 75 -6.97 3.22 7.61
C ASN A 75 -5.59 2.74 7.13
N LEU A 76 -4.75 2.39 8.10
CA LEU A 76 -3.50 1.68 7.95
C LEU A 76 -3.76 0.20 8.17
N TYR A 77 -3.36 -0.63 7.22
CA TYR A 77 -3.50 -2.08 7.25
C TYR A 77 -2.14 -2.73 7.32
N GLU A 78 -2.00 -3.68 8.24
CA GLU A 78 -0.89 -4.62 8.29
C GLU A 78 -1.26 -5.87 7.49
N ILE A 79 -0.38 -6.28 6.58
CA ILE A 79 -0.67 -7.31 5.59
C ILE A 79 0.39 -8.40 5.67
N ASP A 80 -0.06 -9.65 5.81
CA ASP A 80 0.75 -10.84 5.59
C ASP A 80 0.87 -11.06 4.08
N THR A 81 2.10 -11.20 3.61
CA THR A 81 2.43 -11.28 2.19
C THR A 81 2.80 -12.68 1.74
N THR A 82 2.72 -13.68 2.63
CA THR A 82 3.20 -15.04 2.39
C THR A 82 2.69 -15.64 1.07
N ASP A 83 1.42 -15.38 0.73
CA ASP A 83 0.76 -15.90 -0.47
C ASP A 83 0.41 -14.81 -1.51
N LEU A 84 1.04 -13.63 -1.41
CA LEU A 84 0.76 -12.50 -2.30
C LEU A 84 1.87 -12.30 -3.33
N GLU A 85 1.48 -12.05 -4.58
CA GLU A 85 2.41 -11.66 -5.62
C GLU A 85 2.85 -10.21 -5.41
N MET A 86 4.17 -10.02 -5.22
CA MET A 86 4.75 -8.72 -4.89
C MET A 86 5.92 -8.35 -5.79
N HIS A 87 5.93 -7.10 -6.21
CA HIS A 87 6.99 -6.51 -7.02
C HIS A 87 7.54 -5.27 -6.35
N ARG A 88 8.82 -5.26 -5.99
CA ARG A 88 9.48 -4.04 -5.51
C ARG A 88 9.56 -3.04 -6.67
N ARG A 89 8.94 -1.87 -6.53
CA ARG A 89 8.87 -0.81 -7.53
C ARG A 89 8.72 0.55 -6.84
N GLY A 90 9.13 1.64 -7.49
CA GLY A 90 8.99 2.98 -6.93
C GLY A 90 10.05 3.29 -5.86
N GLN A 91 9.61 3.68 -4.66
CA GLN A 91 10.49 4.03 -3.53
C GLN A 91 11.24 2.78 -2.98
N PRO A 92 12.35 2.95 -2.24
CA PRO A 92 13.17 1.82 -1.77
C PRO A 92 12.42 0.76 -0.96
N ASP A 93 11.35 1.12 -0.27
CA ASP A 93 10.54 0.24 0.56
C ASP A 93 9.12 0.04 0.00
N GLU A 94 8.85 0.51 -1.22
CA GLU A 94 7.54 0.32 -1.87
C GLU A 94 7.49 -1.01 -2.64
N PHE A 95 6.36 -1.69 -2.48
CA PHE A 95 6.03 -2.94 -3.15
C PHE A 95 4.61 -2.85 -3.71
N LEU A 96 4.45 -3.33 -4.94
CA LEU A 96 3.16 -3.44 -5.61
C LEU A 96 2.63 -4.85 -5.43
N ILE A 97 1.43 -4.96 -4.85
CA ILE A 97 0.66 -6.21 -4.81
C ILE A 97 -0.24 -6.27 -6.06
N VAL A 98 -0.26 -7.41 -6.72
CA VAL A 98 -1.07 -7.66 -7.94
C VAL A 98 -2.44 -8.22 -7.55
N GLY A 99 -3.52 -7.68 -8.12
CA GLY A 99 -4.85 -8.30 -8.09
C GLY A 99 -5.68 -8.15 -6.82
N GLY A 100 -5.06 -7.85 -5.67
CA GLY A 100 -5.76 -7.52 -4.43
C GLY A 100 -5.14 -8.11 -3.17
N ILE A 101 -5.68 -7.70 -2.02
CA ILE A 101 -5.33 -8.23 -0.70
C ILE A 101 -6.58 -8.86 -0.10
N PRO A 102 -6.67 -10.20 -0.06
CA PRO A 102 -7.77 -10.91 0.59
C PRO A 102 -7.91 -10.55 2.06
N GLN A 103 -9.14 -10.61 2.59
CA GLN A 103 -9.42 -10.32 4.00
C GLN A 103 -8.57 -11.14 4.98
N ARG A 104 -8.30 -12.41 4.65
CA ARG A 104 -7.51 -13.32 5.48
C ARG A 104 -6.05 -12.89 5.67
N ASP A 105 -5.54 -12.07 4.75
CA ASP A 105 -4.15 -11.63 4.73
C ASP A 105 -3.98 -10.29 5.47
N ILE A 106 -5.09 -9.69 5.94
CA ILE A 106 -5.10 -8.45 6.73
C ILE A 106 -5.04 -8.81 8.22
N GLN A 107 -3.89 -8.53 8.84
CA GLN A 107 -3.60 -8.89 10.22
C GLN A 107 -4.17 -7.88 11.22
N SER A 108 -4.09 -6.58 10.90
CA SER A 108 -4.56 -5.51 11.76
C SER A 108 -4.98 -4.28 10.97
N MET A 109 -5.78 -3.42 11.61
CA MET A 109 -6.22 -2.13 11.08
C MET A 109 -6.15 -1.07 12.17
N ALA A 110 -5.56 0.08 11.84
CA ALA A 110 -5.53 1.26 12.70
C ALA A 110 -5.91 2.50 11.91
N ARG A 111 -6.44 3.53 12.59
CA ARG A 111 -6.60 4.84 11.95
C ARG A 111 -5.25 5.47 11.73
N VAL A 112 -5.07 6.08 10.56
CA VAL A 112 -3.83 6.77 10.21
C VAL A 112 -3.59 7.94 11.15
N GLU A 113 -4.65 8.67 11.55
CA GLU A 113 -4.52 9.78 12.50
C GLU A 113 -3.92 9.34 13.84
N ASP A 114 -4.44 8.25 14.42
CA ASP A 114 -3.94 7.71 15.69
C ASP A 114 -2.45 7.32 15.60
N GLU A 115 -2.03 6.81 14.44
CA GLU A 115 -0.63 6.44 14.19
C GLU A 115 0.27 7.65 13.94
N VAL A 116 -0.24 8.72 13.32
CA VAL A 116 0.47 9.99 13.20
C VAL A 116 0.74 10.59 14.58
N ASP A 117 -0.28 10.62 15.44
CA ASP A 117 -0.16 11.17 16.79
C ASP A 117 0.85 10.38 17.63
N ARG A 118 0.83 9.04 17.54
CA ARG A 118 1.84 8.17 18.18
C ARG A 118 3.25 8.46 17.70
N LEU A 119 3.46 8.59 16.38
CA LEU A 119 4.77 8.87 15.82
C LEU A 119 5.30 10.25 16.24
N ASN A 120 4.42 11.25 16.35
CA ASN A 120 4.79 12.59 16.80
C ASN A 120 5.13 12.60 18.31
N ALA A 121 4.34 11.91 19.14
CA ALA A 121 4.61 11.80 20.57
C ALA A 121 5.96 11.11 20.84
N ALA A 122 6.24 9.99 20.14
CA ALA A 122 7.52 9.30 20.25
C ALA A 122 8.72 10.15 19.80
N ALA A 123 8.53 11.07 18.86
CA ALA A 123 9.58 11.99 18.44
C ALA A 123 9.89 13.07 19.49
N MET A 124 8.92 13.43 20.33
CA MET A 124 9.08 14.41 21.42
C MET A 124 9.73 13.84 22.69
N GLU A 125 9.76 12.52 22.85
CA GLU A 125 10.40 11.85 23.99
C GLU A 125 11.91 11.62 23.80
N ILE A 126 12.46 11.97 22.63
CA ILE A 126 13.87 11.76 22.26
C ILE A 126 14.70 13.06 22.33
N ASP A 127 14.08 14.19 22.70
CA ASP A 127 14.75 15.49 22.93
C ASP A 127 15.00 15.81 24.42
#